data_AF-A0A7V6C7Y3-F1
#
_entry.id   AF-A0A7V6C7Y3-F1
#
_cell.length_a   1.000
_cell.length_b   1.000
_cell.length_c   1.000
_cell.angle_alpha   90.00
_cell.angle_beta   90.00
_cell.angle_gamma   90.00
#
_symmetry.space_group_name_H-M   'P 1'
#
loop_
_entity.id
_entity.type
_entity.pdbx_description
1 polymer ?
#
loop_
_entity_poly.entity_id
_entity_poly.type
_entity_poly.pdbx_seq_one_letter_code
_entity_poly.pdbx_strand_id
1 'polypeptide(L)' 'MNGCVLTPAQSRPHRPEIKCPSIKGLFFAGDTVRGDGCSGDISFSSAMKVADAILSEASR' A
#
# COMPACT_ATOMS: atom_id res chain seq x y z
N MET A 1 -2.29 -23.03 10.28
CA MET A 1 -2.62 -21.61 10.54
C MET A 1 -3.52 -21.14 9.40
N ASN A 2 -4.69 -20.57 9.68
CA ASN A 2 -5.64 -20.14 8.64
C ASN A 2 -5.35 -18.67 8.28
N GLY A 3 -4.93 -18.42 7.03
CA GLY A 3 -4.57 -17.07 6.54
C GLY A 3 -5.75 -16.10 6.44
N CYS A 4 -6.98 -16.59 6.56
CA CYS A 4 -8.19 -15.78 6.59
C CYS A 4 -8.57 -15.33 8.01
N VAL A 5 -7.92 -15.88 9.05
CA VAL A 5 -8.11 -15.40 10.43
C VAL A 5 -7.34 -14.10 10.58
N LEU A 6 -8.08 -13.00 10.73
CA LEU A 6 -7.51 -11.68 10.91
C LEU A 6 -6.73 -11.62 12.22
N THR A 7 -5.49 -11.14 12.12
CA THR A 7 -4.63 -10.85 13.27
C THR A 7 -4.43 -9.34 13.38
N PRO A 8 -4.18 -8.79 14.59
CA PRO A 8 -3.88 -7.36 14.76
C PRO A 8 -2.72 -6.88 13.87
N ALA A 9 -1.75 -7.74 13.57
CA ALA A 9 -0.63 -7.47 12.67
C ALA A 9 -1.02 -7.18 11.22
N GLN A 10 -2.25 -7.50 10.80
CA GLN A 10 -2.79 -7.19 9.47
C GLN A 10 -3.58 -5.86 9.44
N SER A 11 -3.66 -5.13 10.56
CA SER A 11 -4.30 -3.82 10.61
C SER A 11 -3.46 -2.75 9.90
N ARG A 12 -4.12 -1.67 9.46
CA ARG A 12 -3.52 -0.60 8.65
C ARG A 12 -2.16 -0.08 9.18
N PRO A 13 -1.94 0.19 10.48
CA PRO A 13 -0.66 0.68 10.99
C PRO A 13 0.53 -0.27 10.73
N HIS A 14 0.27 -1.57 10.60
CA HIS A 14 1.31 -2.59 10.40
C HIS A 14 1.50 -2.99 8.94
N ARG A 15 0.63 -2.51 8.04
CA ARG A 15 0.76 -2.74 6.60
C ARG A 15 1.94 -1.95 6.01
N PRO A 16 2.57 -2.45 4.94
CA PRO A 16 3.61 -1.73 4.22
C PRO A 16 3.10 -0.39 3.69
N GLU A 17 4.02 0.57 3.59
CA GLU A 17 3.78 1.84 2.92
C GLU A 17 3.76 1.67 1.39
N ILE A 18 3.36 2.72 0.66
CA ILE A 18 3.31 2.68 -0.81
C ILE A 18 4.69 2.69 -1.46
N LYS A 19 5.74 3.16 -0.77
CA LYS A 19 7.13 3.17 -1.25
C LYS A 19 7.95 2.13 -0.51
N CYS A 20 8.77 1.38 -1.23
CA CYS A 20 9.75 0.53 -0.59
C CYS A 20 10.83 1.38 0.10
N PRO A 21 11.10 1.17 1.40
CA PRO A 21 12.09 1.98 2.12
C PRO A 21 13.54 1.68 1.69
N SER A 22 13.81 0.50 1.11
CA SER A 22 15.15 0.05 0.77
C SER A 22 15.46 0.02 -0.72
N ILE A 23 14.46 -0.02 -1.60
CA ILE A 23 14.63 -0.12 -3.05
C ILE A 23 14.00 1.10 -3.73
N LYS A 24 14.85 1.94 -4.31
CA LYS A 24 14.41 3.12 -5.05
C LYS A 24 13.62 2.71 -6.30
N GLY A 25 12.49 3.35 -6.54
CA GLY A 25 11.62 3.06 -7.68
C GLY A 25 10.74 1.82 -7.51
N LEU A 26 10.76 1.16 -6.35
CA LEU A 26 9.84 0.07 -6.04
C LEU A 26 8.65 0.59 -5.21
N PHE A 27 7.44 0.32 -5.69
CA PHE A 27 6.18 0.75 -5.08
C PHE A 27 5.27 -0.44 -4.79
N PHE A 28 4.41 -0.30 -3.78
CA PHE A 28 3.44 -1.31 -3.38
C PHE A 28 2.02 -0.76 -3.48
N ALA A 29 1.11 -1.53 -4.10
CA ALA A 29 -0.32 -1.25 -4.16
C ALA A 29 -1.13 -2.53 -3.88
N GLY A 30 -2.37 -2.36 -3.41
CA GLY A 30 -3.28 -3.46 -3.08
C GLY A 30 -3.96 -3.29 -1.71
N ASP A 31 -4.87 -4.21 -1.40
CA ASP A 31 -5.69 -4.19 -0.17
C ASP A 31 -4.90 -4.50 1.11
N THR A 32 -3.70 -5.07 0.96
CA THR A 32 -2.73 -5.32 2.04
C THR A 32 -1.74 -4.17 2.26
N VAL A 33 -1.80 -3.11 1.45
CA VAL A 33 -1.00 -1.89 1.62
C VAL A 33 -1.72 -0.92 2.56
N ARG A 34 -0.98 0.03 3.14
CA ARG A 34 -1.50 1.11 4.00
C ARG A 34 -2.34 2.15 3.22
N GLY A 35 -3.32 1.68 2.44
CA GLY A 35 -4.34 2.50 1.78
C GLY A 35 -5.46 2.92 2.75
N ASP A 36 -6.30 3.85 2.29
CA ASP A 36 -7.49 4.28 3.04
C ASP A 36 -8.74 3.53 2.55
N GLY A 37 -9.77 3.44 3.39
CA GLY A 37 -11.01 2.72 3.09
C GLY A 37 -11.03 1.27 3.58
N CYS A 38 -11.90 0.45 2.99
CA CYS A 38 -12.08 -0.97 3.32
C CYS A 38 -12.07 -1.84 2.05
N SER A 39 -11.45 -3.03 2.12
CA SER A 39 -11.42 -4.00 1.01
C SER A 39 -10.93 -3.37 -0.31
N GLY A 40 -11.73 -3.42 -1.38
CA GLY A 40 -11.40 -2.86 -2.69
C GLY A 40 -11.06 -1.36 -2.69
N ASP A 41 -11.61 -0.58 -1.76
CA ASP A 41 -11.28 0.84 -1.62
C ASP A 41 -9.78 1.03 -1.32
N ILE A 42 -9.19 0.12 -0.55
CA ILE A 42 -7.78 0.15 -0.19
C ILE A 42 -6.91 -0.10 -1.42
N SER A 43 -7.30 -1.06 -2.26
CA SER A 43 -6.62 -1.31 -3.54
C SER A 43 -6.67 -0.09 -4.44
N PHE A 44 -7.83 0.56 -4.58
CA PHE A 44 -7.96 1.77 -5.39
C PHE A 44 -7.18 2.96 -4.79
N SER A 45 -7.35 3.23 -3.50
CA SER A 45 -6.67 4.31 -2.77
C SER A 45 -5.14 4.18 -2.84
N SER A 46 -4.62 2.97 -2.61
CA SER A 46 -3.17 2.72 -2.68
C SER A 46 -2.63 2.87 -4.11
N ALA A 47 -3.37 2.42 -5.12
CA ALA A 47 -2.98 2.59 -6.53
C ALA A 47 -2.88 4.07 -6.93
N MET A 48 -3.86 4.90 -6.54
CA MET A 48 -3.81 6.34 -6.80
C MET A 48 -2.60 7.00 -6.14
N LYS A 49 -2.30 6.67 -4.87
CA LYS A 49 -1.13 7.17 -4.17
C LYS A 49 0.19 6.76 -4.83
N VAL A 50 0.28 5.53 -5.35
CA VAL A 50 1.45 5.06 -6.11
C VAL A 50 1.60 5.84 -7.42
N ALA A 51 0.52 6.07 -8.15
CA ALA A 51 0.55 6.85 -9.38
C ALA A 51 1.06 8.28 -9.12
N ASP A 52 0.52 8.96 -8.10
CA ASP A 52 0.96 10.31 -7.71
C ASP A 52 2.45 10.33 -7.31
N ALA A 53 2.91 9.30 -6.61
CA ALA A 53 4.29 9.17 -6.20
C ALA A 53 5.25 8.99 -7.39
N ILE A 54 4.88 8.17 -8.38
CA ILE A 54 5.66 7.95 -9.59
C ILE A 54 5.74 9.24 -10.41
N LEU A 55 4.62 9.93 -10.62
CA LEU A 55 4.56 11.17 -11.39
C LEU A 55 5.37 12.30 -10.71
N SER A 56 5.32 12.37 -9.38
CA SER A 56 6.10 13.33 -8.60
C SER A 56 7.60 13.08 -8.69
N GLU A 57 8.02 11.81 -8.82
CA GLU A 57 9.44 11.45 -9.00
C GLU A 57 9.92 11.66 -10.43
N ALA A 58 9.07 11.42 -11.43
CA ALA A 58 9.39 11.63 -12.84
C ALA A 58 9.49 13.12 -13.23
N SER A 59 8.90 14.01 -12.43
CA SER A 59 8.94 15.47 -12.66
C SER A 59 10.16 16.15 -12.03
N ARG A 60 11.09 15.39 -11.43
CA ARG A 60 12.34 15.88 -10.82
C ARG A 60 13.55 15.42 -11.63
#